data_AF-A0A1F8M0E3-F1
#
_entry.id   AF-A0A1F8M0E3-F1
#
_cell.length_a   1.000
_cell.length_b   1.000
_cell.length_c   1.000
_cell.angle_alpha   90.00
_cell.angle_beta   90.00
_cell.angle_gamma   90.00
#
_symmetry.space_group_name_H-M   'P 1'
#
loop_
_entity.id
_entity.type
_entity.pdbx_description
1 polymer ?
#
loop_
_entity_poly.entity_id
_entity_poly.type
_entity_poly.pdbx_seq_one_letter_code
_entity_poly.pdbx_strand_id
1 'polypeptide(L)'
;MSQGDWHILVIVGGIFIVLGIGAVIWGIREEKKIFEALSGMPDLREFSLKHIESPQPGALKIGGWIAAGVGVILLVVGIIFWCIG
;
A
#
# COMPACT_ATOMS: atom_id res chain seq x y z
N MET A 1 -4.06 -28.67 -13.19
CA MET A 1 -4.86 -27.49 -12.81
C MET A 1 -5.79 -27.20 -13.96
N SER A 2 -7.07 -26.95 -13.68
CA SER A 2 -8.06 -26.65 -14.72
C SER A 2 -7.68 -25.32 -15.38
N GLN A 3 -8.01 -25.14 -16.67
CA GLN A 3 -7.71 -23.92 -17.43
C GLN A 3 -8.17 -22.62 -16.73
N GLY A 4 -9.12 -22.70 -15.80
CA GLY A 4 -9.60 -21.57 -14.99
C GLY A 4 -8.69 -21.13 -13.84
N ASP A 5 -7.76 -21.97 -13.37
CA ASP A 5 -7.00 -21.72 -12.12
C ASP A 5 -5.98 -20.58 -12.27
N TRP A 6 -5.35 -20.44 -13.45
CA TRP A 6 -4.36 -19.38 -13.68
C TRP A 6 -5.01 -18.00 -13.80
N HIS A 7 -6.23 -17.93 -14.35
CA HIS A 7 -7.00 -16.67 -14.43
C HIS A 7 -7.25 -16.10 -13.04
N ILE A 8 -7.57 -16.95 -12.05
CA ILE A 8 -7.80 -16.54 -10.66
C ILE A 8 -6.53 -15.93 -10.08
N LEU A 9 -5.36 -16.55 -10.29
CA LEU A 9 -4.08 -16.05 -9.80
C LEU A 9 -3.74 -14.67 -10.38
N VAL A 10 -3.98 -14.48 -11.68
CA VAL A 10 -3.73 -13.20 -12.36
C VAL A 10 -4.70 -12.11 -11.87
N ILE A 11 -5.99 -12.41 -11.76
CA ILE A 11 -7.01 -11.45 -11.28
C ILE A 11 -6.75 -11.06 -9.82
N VAL A 12 -6.53 -12.04 -8.94
CA VAL A 12 -6.27 -11.79 -7.52
C VAL A 12 -4.94 -11.05 -7.32
N GLY A 13 -3.89 -11.43 -8.05
CA GLY A 13 -2.60 -10.73 -8.05
C GLY A 13 -2.74 -9.27 -8.50
N GLY A 14 -3.51 -9.02 -9.57
CA GLY A 14 -3.82 -7.68 -10.04
C GLY A 14 -4.54 -6.83 -9.00
N ILE A 15 -5.56 -7.38 -8.32
CA ILE A 15 -6.27 -6.69 -7.23
C ILE A 15 -5.31 -6.32 -6.09
N PHE A 16 -4.45 -7.24 -5.68
CA PHE A 16 -3.47 -6.99 -4.61
C PHE A 16 -2.47 -5.87 -4.97
N ILE A 17 -2.06 -5.79 -6.22
CA ILE A 17 -1.19 -4.70 -6.70
C ILE A 17 -1.92 -3.36 -6.63
N VAL A 18 -3.15 -3.28 -7.13
CA VAL A 18 -3.94 -2.04 -7.11
C VAL A 18 -4.19 -1.57 -5.67
N LEU A 19 -4.55 -2.49 -4.77
CA LEU A 19 -4.74 -2.19 -3.35
C LEU A 19 -3.44 -1.75 -2.68
N GLY A 20 -2.32 -2.42 -2.97
CA GLY A 20 -1.01 -2.06 -2.45
C GLY A 20 -0.57 -0.67 -2.88
N ILE A 21 -0.68 -0.35 -4.17
CA ILE A 21 -0.38 0.98 -4.71
C ILE A 21 -1.30 2.04 -4.09
N GLY A 22 -2.61 1.76 -4.01
CA GLY A 22 -3.59 2.65 -3.39
C GLY A 22 -3.26 2.98 -1.93
N ALA A 23 -2.88 1.97 -1.14
CA ALA A 23 -2.48 2.14 0.25
C ALA A 23 -1.19 2.96 0.39
N VAL A 24 -0.20 2.75 -0.47
CA VAL A 24 1.03 3.56 -0.48
C VAL A 24 0.74 5.02 -0.81
N ILE A 25 -0.08 5.28 -1.84
CA ILE A 25 -0.47 6.65 -2.22
C ILE A 25 -1.24 7.33 -1.09
N TRP A 26 -2.16 6.61 -0.44
CA TRP A 26 -2.89 7.12 0.72
C TRP A 26 -1.93 7.46 1.86
N GLY A 27 -1.00 6.57 2.20
CA GLY A 27 0.01 6.80 3.23
C GLY A 27 0.81 8.08 2.98
N ILE A 28 1.27 8.29 1.74
CA ILE A 28 2.01 9.51 1.36
C ILE A 28 1.14 10.77 1.48
N ARG A 29 -0.14 10.71 1.08
CA ARG A 29 -1.06 11.85 1.21
C ARG A 29 -1.33 12.20 2.66
N GLU A 30 -1.48 11.20 3.52
CA GLU A 30 -1.70 11.40 4.95
C GLU A 30 -0.45 11.99 5.63
N GLU A 31 0.76 11.50 5.30
CA GLU A 31 2.02 12.11 5.76
C GLU A 31 2.09 13.60 5.44
N LYS A 32 1.76 13.98 4.20
CA LYS A 32 1.78 15.38 3.77
C LYS A 32 0.77 16.24 4.54
N LYS A 33 -0.45 15.73 4.73
CA LYS A 33 -1.51 16.45 5.47
C LYS A 33 -1.15 16.67 6.93
N ILE A 34 -0.55 15.66 7.58
CA ILE A 34 -0.08 15.76 8.97
C ILE A 34 1.07 16.76 9.05
N PHE A 35 2.04 16.68 8.13
CA PHE A 35 3.17 17.61 8.08
C PHE A 35 2.71 19.06 7.86
N GLU A 36 1.78 19.29 6.94
CA GLU A 36 1.23 20.62 6.66
C GLU A 36 0.51 21.20 7.89
N ALA A 37 -0.33 20.39 8.56
CA ALA A 37 -1.03 20.80 9.78
C ALA A 37 -0.07 21.13 10.94
N LEU A 38 1.05 20.42 11.05
CA LEU A 38 2.10 20.69 12.05
C LEU A 38 2.94 21.92 11.69
N SER A 39 3.27 22.10 10.41
CA SER A 39 4.12 23.20 9.92
C SER A 39 3.46 24.58 10.02
N GLY A 40 2.12 24.63 10.09
CA GLY A 40 1.36 25.87 10.29
C GLY A 40 1.33 26.37 11.74
N MET A 41 1.87 25.62 12.71
CA MET A 41 1.91 26.06 14.10
C MET A 41 3.12 26.97 14.36
N PRO A 42 2.92 28.19 14.89
CA PRO A 42 3.98 29.16 15.12
C PRO A 42 4.90 28.81 16.30
N ASP A 43 4.52 27.86 17.17
CA ASP A 43 5.24 27.53 18.41
C ASP A 43 5.77 26.09 18.43
N LEU A 44 7.09 25.94 18.55
CA LEU A 44 7.82 24.67 18.52
C LEU A 44 7.51 23.79 19.74
N ARG A 45 7.09 24.41 20.85
CA ARG A 45 6.70 23.67 22.06
C ARG A 45 5.36 22.95 21.88
N GLU A 46 4.40 23.60 21.23
CA GLU A 46 3.12 22.99 20.88
C GLU A 46 3.28 21.88 19.84
N PHE A 47 4.19 22.07 18.87
CA PHE A 47 4.56 21.03 17.90
C PHE A 47 5.06 19.73 18.56
N SER A 48 5.90 19.84 19.60
CA SER A 48 6.48 18.69 20.31
C SER A 48 5.45 17.94 21.16
N LEU A 49 4.49 18.66 21.75
CA LEU A 49 3.53 18.10 22.71
C LEU A 49 2.20 17.67 22.07
N LYS A 50 1.89 18.15 20.86
CA LYS A 50 0.61 17.91 20.21
C LYS A 50 0.64 16.60 19.41
N HIS A 51 0.04 15.58 20.00
CA HIS A 51 -0.24 14.34 19.28
C HIS A 51 -1.46 14.54 18.37
N ILE A 52 -1.25 14.50 17.05
CA ILE A 52 -2.36 14.46 16.08
C ILE A 52 -2.76 13.01 15.92
N GLU A 53 -3.97 12.69 16.35
CA GLU A 53 -4.57 11.38 16.15
C GLU A 53 -4.74 11.15 14.65
N SER A 54 -3.91 10.26 14.10
CA SER A 54 -3.88 9.94 12.68
C SER A 54 -3.63 8.45 12.48
N PRO A 55 -4.21 7.85 11.42
CA PRO A 55 -3.88 6.48 11.06
C PRO A 55 -2.38 6.44 10.73
N GLN A 56 -1.61 5.67 11.50
CA GLN A 56 -0.14 5.65 11.47
C GLN A 56 0.36 5.54 10.03
N PRO A 57 0.83 6.65 9.43
CA PRO A 57 1.10 6.68 8.00
C PRO A 57 2.23 5.72 7.62
N GLY A 58 3.21 5.55 8.53
CA GLY A 58 4.27 4.56 8.39
C GLY A 58 3.75 3.13 8.31
N ALA A 59 2.76 2.76 9.13
CA ALA A 59 2.16 1.41 9.11
C ALA A 59 1.39 1.17 7.80
N LEU A 60 0.65 2.16 7.31
CA LEU A 60 -0.10 2.07 6.05
C LEU A 60 0.84 1.94 4.84
N LYS A 61 1.97 2.65 4.87
CA LYS A 61 3.01 2.62 3.81
C LYS A 61 3.75 1.28 3.78
N ILE A 62 4.11 0.72 4.94
CA ILE A 62 4.74 -0.60 5.05
C ILE A 62 3.75 -1.68 4.63
N GLY A 63 2.51 -1.63 5.10
CA GLY A 63 1.45 -2.57 4.71
C GLY A 63 1.15 -2.54 3.21
N GLY A 64 1.12 -1.34 2.61
CA GLY A 64 0.95 -1.17 1.17
C GLY A 64 2.09 -1.76 0.35
N TRP A 65 3.34 -1.61 0.79
CA TRP A 65 4.51 -2.23 0.16
C TRP A 65 4.49 -3.76 0.23
N ILE A 66 4.10 -4.31 1.39
CA ILE A 66 3.95 -5.76 1.56
C ILE A 66 2.84 -6.30 0.65
N ALA A 67 1.69 -5.63 0.60
CA ALA A 67 0.57 -6.01 -0.26
C ALA A 67 0.96 -5.96 -1.75
N ALA A 68 1.68 -4.91 -2.17
CA ALA A 68 2.19 -4.81 -3.55
C ALA A 68 3.16 -5.96 -3.87
N GLY A 69 4.08 -6.29 -2.96
CA GLY A 69 5.02 -7.40 -3.14
C GLY A 69 4.31 -8.75 -3.29
N VAL A 70 3.31 -9.03 -2.45
CA VAL A 70 2.48 -10.25 -2.54
C VAL A 70 1.75 -10.32 -3.87
N GLY A 71 1.18 -9.20 -4.34
CA GLY A 71 0.51 -9.11 -5.64
C GLY A 71 1.44 -9.39 -6.82
N VAL A 72 2.67 -8.88 -6.78
CA VAL A 72 3.69 -9.14 -7.81
C VAL A 72 4.05 -10.63 -7.85
N ILE A 73 4.25 -11.26 -6.69
CA ILE A 73 4.56 -12.70 -6.61
C ILE A 73 3.43 -13.52 -7.21
N LEU A 74 2.17 -13.21 -6.86
CA LEU A 74 0.98 -13.87 -7.42
C LEU A 74 0.90 -13.73 -8.94
N LEU A 75 1.20 -12.55 -9.49
CA LEU A 75 1.25 -12.33 -10.94
C LEU A 75 2.34 -13.17 -11.61
N VAL A 76 3.55 -13.18 -11.07
CA VAL A 76 4.67 -13.95 -11.62
C VAL A 76 4.34 -15.43 -11.65
N VAL A 77 3.78 -15.97 -10.56
CA VAL A 77 3.35 -17.37 -10.50
C VAL A 77 2.24 -17.65 -11.53
N GLY A 78 1.24 -16.77 -11.65
CA GLY A 78 0.18 -16.89 -12.65
C GLY A 78 0.71 -16.90 -14.09
N ILE A 79 1.69 -16.04 -14.41
CA ILE A 79 2.32 -15.98 -15.74
C ILE A 79 3.17 -17.22 -16.02
N ILE A 80 3.91 -17.73 -15.03
CA ILE A 80 4.69 -18.96 -15.17
C ILE A 80 3.75 -20.14 -15.47
N PHE A 81 2.63 -20.24 -14.75
CA PHE A 81 1.63 -21.27 -15.01
C PHE A 81 0.96 -21.11 -16.38
N TRP A 82 0.72 -19.88 -16.86
CA TRP A 82 0.30 -19.67 -18.24
C TRP A 82 1.33 -20.23 -19.22
N CYS A 83 2.61 -19.85 -19.09
CA CYS A 83 3.64 -20.27 -20.05
C CYS A 83 3.91 -21.78 -20.08
N ILE A 84 3.62 -22.49 -18.98
CA ILE A 84 3.83 -23.94 -18.87
C ILE A 84 2.59 -24.74 -19.30
N GLY A 85 1.39 -24.15 -19.22
CA GLY A 85 0.10 -24.77 -19.57
C GLY A 85 -0.28 -24.61 -21.03
#